data_AF-A0A348XER0-F1
#
_entry.id   AF-A0A348XER0-F1
#
_cell.length_a   1.000
_cell.length_b   1.000
_cell.length_c   1.000
_cell.angle_alpha   90.00
_cell.angle_beta   90.00
_cell.angle_gamma   90.00
#
_symmetry.space_group_name_H-M   'P 1'
#
loop_
_entity.id
_entity.type
_entity.pdbx_description
1 polymer ?
#
loop_
_entity_poly.entity_id
_entity_poly.type
_entity_poly.pdbx_seq_one_letter_code
_entity_poly.pdbx_strand_id
1 'polypeptide(L)'
;MLAGTIHYRFPPPGLKAPPDMTNSAIIFTPDGLLEQVYDKIKIVPFGEFTPFEDQLPWLVELIGMGRSLLPGREYTLFEHEEARFGVNICYEDIFPQVSANFAKQGAEFLMVITNDAWYGTTSGPEQHLSHAVFRAVETGLPLLRSGNNSDSCLILPDGTVTERLIRDGQRFVRGTQRYQVPLVRREQLTHYVRYGPWFLHAMAFLGGLSIAVCAVRKLSSNLTLIERVEAA
;
A
#
# COMPACT_ATOMS: atom_id res chain seq x y z
N MET A 1 7.32 -6.34 -20.45
CA MET A 1 6.10 -6.87 -19.79
C MET A 1 6.30 -6.82 -18.29
N LEU A 2 5.35 -6.32 -17.51
CA LEU A 2 5.38 -6.39 -16.04
C LEU A 2 4.50 -7.54 -15.55
N ALA A 3 4.98 -8.35 -14.60
CA ALA A 3 4.23 -9.44 -13.99
C ALA A 3 4.45 -9.52 -12.48
N GLY A 4 3.38 -9.83 -11.74
CA GLY A 4 3.46 -10.20 -10.31
C GLY A 4 3.70 -11.70 -10.15
N THR A 5 4.62 -12.10 -9.28
CA THR A 5 4.96 -13.51 -9.03
C THR A 5 5.56 -13.74 -7.64
N ILE A 6 5.61 -14.99 -7.19
CA ILE A 6 6.53 -15.39 -6.13
C ILE A 6 7.92 -15.55 -6.75
N HIS A 7 8.88 -14.76 -6.29
CA HIS A 7 10.26 -14.81 -6.73
C HIS A 7 11.10 -15.63 -5.74
N TYR A 8 11.85 -16.60 -6.26
CA TYR A 8 12.70 -17.50 -5.48
C TYR A 8 14.16 -17.10 -5.68
N ARG A 9 14.86 -16.83 -4.59
CA ARG A 9 16.32 -16.61 -4.60
C ARG A 9 16.99 -17.81 -3.98
N PHE A 10 17.67 -18.58 -4.81
CA PHE A 10 18.36 -19.79 -4.37
C PHE A 10 19.70 -19.43 -3.71
N PRO A 11 20.08 -20.14 -2.63
CA PRO A 11 21.39 -19.96 -2.03
C PRO A 11 22.51 -20.36 -3.00
N PRO A 12 23.76 -19.89 -2.77
CA PRO A 12 24.91 -20.28 -3.57
C PRO A 12 25.08 -21.80 -3.64
N PRO A 13 25.62 -22.34 -4.76
CA PRO A 13 25.89 -23.76 -4.88
C PRO A 13 26.70 -24.30 -3.69
N GLY A 14 26.20 -25.37 -3.06
CA GLY A 14 26.84 -26.02 -1.91
C GLY A 14 26.24 -25.67 -0.55
N LEU A 15 25.45 -24.59 -0.44
CA LEU A 15 24.69 -24.29 0.79
C LEU A 15 23.32 -24.99 0.75
N LYS A 16 23.10 -25.94 1.66
CA LYS A 16 21.78 -26.60 1.83
C LYS A 16 20.87 -25.74 2.72
N ALA A 17 20.22 -24.76 2.11
CA ALA A 17 19.18 -23.95 2.72
C ALA A 17 17.96 -23.84 1.78
N PRO A 18 16.73 -23.63 2.30
CA PRO A 18 15.60 -23.31 1.44
C PRO A 18 15.84 -21.97 0.71
N PRO A 19 15.23 -21.76 -0.47
CA PRO A 19 15.32 -20.48 -1.15
C PRO A 19 14.54 -19.40 -0.38
N ASP A 20 15.06 -18.19 -0.43
CA ASP A 20 14.31 -17.01 0.00
C ASP A 20 13.15 -16.79 -0.98
N MET A 21 11.96 -16.47 -0.46
CA MET A 21 10.75 -16.26 -1.25
C MET A 21 10.20 -14.87 -1.00
N THR A 22 9.94 -14.12 -2.06
CA THR A 22 9.30 -12.79 -1.98
C THR A 22 8.10 -12.72 -2.91
N ASN A 23 7.10 -11.91 -2.58
CA ASN A 23 6.08 -11.50 -3.54
C ASN A 23 6.64 -10.30 -4.32
N SER A 24 6.76 -10.42 -5.64
CA SER A 24 7.55 -9.47 -6.43
C SER A 24 6.83 -9.07 -7.71
N ALA A 25 7.04 -7.82 -8.12
CA ALA A 25 6.80 -7.35 -9.48
C ALA A 25 8.10 -7.48 -10.28
N ILE A 26 8.05 -8.07 -11.46
CA ILE A 26 9.19 -8.24 -12.34
C ILE A 26 8.87 -7.63 -13.69
N ILE A 27 9.77 -6.80 -14.20
CA ILE A 27 9.69 -6.32 -15.58
C ILE A 27 10.65 -7.12 -16.46
N PHE A 28 10.13 -7.55 -17.60
CA PHE A 28 10.85 -8.28 -18.62
C PHE A 28 11.01 -7.44 -19.88
N THR A 29 12.17 -7.53 -20.50
CA THR A 29 12.45 -6.99 -21.84
C THR A 29 11.61 -7.73 -22.91
N PRO A 30 11.47 -7.18 -24.14
CA PRO A 30 10.73 -7.84 -25.22
C PRO A 30 11.25 -9.25 -25.58
N ASP A 31 12.54 -9.51 -25.40
CA ASP A 31 13.20 -10.80 -25.59
C ASP A 31 13.09 -11.74 -24.38
N GLY A 32 12.39 -11.31 -23.32
CA GLY A 32 12.05 -12.13 -22.15
C GLY A 32 13.11 -12.16 -21.06
N LEU A 33 14.11 -11.28 -21.12
CA LEU A 33 15.11 -11.15 -20.06
C LEU A 33 14.54 -10.37 -18.88
N LEU A 34 14.89 -10.80 -17.67
CA LEU A 34 14.57 -10.06 -16.45
C LEU A 34 15.40 -8.77 -16.43
N GLU A 35 14.71 -7.64 -16.33
CA GLU A 35 15.32 -6.31 -16.34
C GLU A 35 15.39 -5.72 -14.93
N GLN A 36 14.25 -5.62 -14.24
CA GLN A 36 14.18 -5.11 -12.86
C GLN A 36 13.16 -5.89 -12.02
N VAL A 37 13.38 -5.90 -10.70
CA VAL A 37 12.52 -6.59 -9.72
C VAL A 37 12.25 -5.66 -8.56
N TYR A 38 10.98 -5.53 -8.19
CA TYR A 38 10.55 -4.91 -6.94
C TYR A 38 9.93 -5.98 -6.04
N ASP A 39 10.47 -6.14 -4.84
CA ASP A 39 9.88 -7.03 -3.83
C ASP A 39 8.94 -6.24 -2.92
N LYS A 40 7.74 -6.80 -2.72
CA LYS A 40 6.71 -6.26 -1.83
C LYS A 40 7.28 -6.02 -0.43
N ILE A 41 7.22 -4.79 0.04
CA ILE A 41 7.73 -4.37 1.34
C ILE A 41 6.68 -4.60 2.43
N LYS A 42 5.42 -4.23 2.18
CA LYS A 42 4.31 -4.40 3.14
C LYS A 42 3.58 -5.72 2.93
N ILE A 43 4.13 -6.78 3.48
CA ILE A 43 3.55 -8.13 3.42
C ILE A 43 2.36 -8.31 4.37
N VAL A 44 1.42 -9.17 3.98
CA VAL A 44 0.14 -9.42 4.66
C VAL A 44 0.34 -10.42 5.80
N PRO A 45 0.08 -10.04 7.06
CA PRO A 45 0.08 -10.99 8.17
C PRO A 45 -0.95 -12.10 7.92
N PHE A 46 -0.58 -13.35 8.22
CA PHE A 46 -1.39 -14.56 8.02
C PHE A 46 -1.70 -14.93 6.56
N GLY A 47 -1.49 -14.01 5.61
CA GLY A 47 -1.68 -14.23 4.18
C GLY A 47 -0.39 -14.35 3.37
N GLU A 48 0.74 -13.87 3.89
CA GLU A 48 2.07 -13.98 3.26
C GLU A 48 3.15 -14.48 4.24
N PHE A 49 2.94 -14.33 5.55
CA PHE A 49 3.80 -14.88 6.60
C PHE A 49 3.00 -15.13 7.88
N THR A 50 3.53 -15.95 8.79
CA THR A 50 2.93 -16.16 10.12
C THR A 50 3.64 -15.31 11.17
N PRO A 51 2.96 -14.35 11.82
CA PRO A 51 3.52 -13.62 12.96
C PRO A 51 3.90 -14.58 14.09
N PHE A 52 5.06 -14.35 14.70
CA PHE A 52 5.55 -15.15 15.83
C PHE A 52 5.73 -16.65 15.52
N GLU A 53 6.06 -17.00 14.27
CA GLU A 53 6.23 -18.41 13.85
C GLU A 53 7.21 -19.19 14.72
N ASP A 54 8.28 -18.55 15.19
CA ASP A 54 9.26 -19.15 16.11
C ASP A 54 8.68 -19.46 17.50
N GLN A 55 7.71 -18.66 17.97
CA GLN A 55 7.12 -18.80 19.30
C GLN A 55 5.83 -19.64 19.29
N LEU A 56 5.12 -19.69 18.16
CA LEU A 56 3.81 -20.32 18.02
C LEU A 56 3.76 -21.24 16.79
N PRO A 57 4.52 -22.35 16.74
CA PRO A 57 4.59 -23.23 15.58
C PRO A 57 3.23 -23.87 15.21
N TRP A 58 2.36 -24.12 16.20
CA TRP A 58 1.00 -24.61 15.97
C TRP A 58 0.14 -23.63 15.15
N LEU A 59 0.46 -22.33 15.20
CA LEU A 59 -0.26 -21.30 14.46
C LEU A 59 0.06 -21.40 12.96
N VAL A 60 1.31 -21.74 12.61
CA VAL A 60 1.75 -21.97 11.22
C VAL A 60 0.97 -23.12 10.60
N GLU A 61 0.79 -24.21 11.34
CA GLU A 61 0.01 -25.38 10.91
C GLU A 61 -1.47 -25.04 10.73
N LEU A 62 -2.05 -24.25 11.65
CA LEU A 62 -3.45 -23.83 11.58
C LEU A 62 -3.73 -22.92 10.38
N ILE A 63 -2.83 -21.97 10.09
CA ILE A 63 -2.97 -21.07 8.95
C ILE A 63 -2.81 -21.83 7.63
N GLY A 64 -1.98 -22.89 7.62
CA GLY A 64 -1.87 -23.81 6.48
C GLY A 64 -1.23 -23.21 5.23
N MET A 65 -0.53 -22.07 5.37
CA MET A 65 0.15 -21.39 4.26
C MET A 65 1.37 -22.15 3.74
N GLY A 66 1.98 -23.00 4.58
CA GLY A 66 3.11 -23.88 4.22
C GLY A 66 4.43 -23.16 3.90
N ARG A 67 4.47 -21.82 3.97
CA ARG A 67 5.63 -20.97 3.73
C ARG A 67 5.43 -19.57 4.32
N SER A 68 6.53 -18.91 4.65
CA SER A 68 6.58 -17.49 4.99
C SER A 68 7.41 -16.74 3.95
N LEU A 69 6.84 -15.68 3.38
CA LEU A 69 7.53 -14.80 2.46
C LEU A 69 8.36 -13.78 3.24
N LEU A 70 9.47 -13.36 2.65
CA LEU A 70 10.29 -12.27 3.16
C LEU A 70 9.78 -10.93 2.63
N PRO A 71 9.83 -9.86 3.45
CA PRO A 71 9.55 -8.52 2.96
C PRO A 71 10.71 -7.99 2.12
N GLY A 72 10.38 -7.25 1.07
CA GLY A 72 11.30 -6.39 0.36
C GLY A 72 11.87 -5.29 1.26
N ARG A 73 13.01 -4.72 0.84
CA ARG A 73 13.74 -3.70 1.62
C ARG A 73 13.94 -2.39 0.87
N GLU A 74 13.71 -2.39 -0.43
CA GLU A 74 14.02 -1.27 -1.32
C GLU A 74 12.80 -0.90 -2.13
N TYR A 75 12.52 0.39 -2.24
CA TYR A 75 11.54 0.91 -3.19
C TYR A 75 12.22 0.97 -4.56
N THR A 76 12.09 -0.10 -5.34
CA THR A 76 12.67 -0.18 -6.68
C THR A 76 11.80 0.59 -7.67
N LEU A 77 12.30 1.73 -8.14
CA LEU A 77 11.65 2.49 -9.20
C LEU A 77 11.92 1.80 -10.54
N PHE A 78 10.88 1.35 -11.22
CA PHE A 78 11.03 0.77 -12.55
C PHE A 78 11.32 1.87 -13.56
N GLU A 79 12.29 1.61 -14.44
CA GLU A 79 12.61 2.45 -15.57
C GLU A 79 12.37 1.64 -16.84
N HIS A 80 11.42 2.08 -17.68
CA HIS A 80 11.09 1.41 -18.92
C HIS A 80 10.75 2.45 -19.99
N GLU A 81 11.46 2.38 -21.11
CA GLU A 81 11.41 3.39 -22.17
C GLU A 81 11.66 4.80 -21.60
N GLU A 82 10.70 5.71 -21.76
CA GLU A 82 10.80 7.10 -21.29
C GLU A 82 10.08 7.35 -19.96
N ALA A 83 9.65 6.28 -19.28
CA ALA A 83 8.81 6.37 -18.08
C ALA A 83 9.45 5.69 -16.86
N ARG A 84 9.30 6.34 -15.70
CA ARG A 84 9.70 5.83 -14.39
C ARG A 84 8.48 5.69 -13.49
N PHE A 85 8.30 4.53 -12.88
CA PHE A 85 7.11 4.26 -12.08
C PHE A 85 7.36 3.38 -10.88
N GLY A 86 6.58 3.66 -9.82
CA GLY A 86 6.51 2.83 -8.64
C GLY A 86 5.39 1.81 -8.74
N VAL A 87 5.58 0.62 -8.17
CA VAL A 87 4.54 -0.42 -8.11
C VAL A 87 4.17 -0.66 -6.66
N ASN A 88 2.89 -0.50 -6.32
CA ASN A 88 2.34 -1.02 -5.07
C ASN A 88 1.76 -2.41 -5.35
N ILE A 89 2.16 -3.44 -4.60
CA ILE A 89 1.67 -4.80 -4.80
C ILE A 89 0.49 -5.07 -3.85
N CYS A 90 -0.73 -5.17 -4.39
CA CYS A 90 -1.95 -5.50 -3.65
C CYS A 90 -2.09 -4.61 -2.40
N TYR A 91 -2.05 -5.22 -1.21
CA TYR A 91 -2.14 -4.61 0.11
C TYR A 91 -1.23 -3.40 0.37
N GLU A 92 -0.18 -3.17 -0.42
CA GLU A 92 0.70 -2.02 -0.22
C GLU A 92 0.01 -0.67 -0.47
N ASP A 93 -1.01 -0.62 -1.33
CA ASP A 93 -1.65 0.64 -1.72
C ASP A 93 -2.44 1.28 -0.56
N ILE A 94 -2.74 0.54 0.52
CA ILE A 94 -3.39 1.10 1.71
C ILE A 94 -2.40 1.90 2.56
N PHE A 95 -1.09 1.67 2.40
CA PHE A 95 0.00 2.29 3.15
C PHE A 95 0.52 3.52 2.40
N PRO A 96 0.15 4.75 2.80
CA PRO A 96 0.49 5.96 2.05
C PRO A 96 1.98 6.14 1.80
N GLN A 97 2.81 5.69 2.75
CA GLN A 97 4.27 5.82 2.70
C GLN A 97 4.90 5.06 1.53
N VAL A 98 4.27 3.98 1.03
CA VAL A 98 4.83 3.22 -0.10
C VAL A 98 4.79 4.08 -1.35
N SER A 99 3.60 4.59 -1.70
CA SER A 99 3.41 5.50 -2.83
C SER A 99 4.17 6.82 -2.67
N ALA A 100 4.22 7.37 -1.46
CA ALA A 100 4.96 8.60 -1.19
C ALA A 100 6.47 8.42 -1.38
N ASN A 101 7.05 7.26 -1.05
CA ASN A 101 8.47 6.98 -1.26
C ASN A 101 8.79 6.83 -2.77
N PHE A 102 7.94 6.16 -3.54
CA PHE A 102 8.10 6.15 -5.01
C PHE A 102 8.02 7.55 -5.62
N ALA A 103 7.06 8.38 -5.17
CA ALA A 103 6.96 9.76 -5.63
C ALA A 103 8.22 10.58 -5.28
N LYS A 104 8.79 10.41 -4.07
CA LYS A 104 10.07 11.04 -3.67
C LYS A 104 11.25 10.63 -4.54
N GLN A 105 11.26 9.39 -5.03
CA GLN A 105 12.29 8.88 -5.91
C GLN A 105 12.12 9.30 -7.38
N GLY A 106 11.06 10.05 -7.70
CA GLY A 106 10.86 10.59 -9.04
C GLY A 106 9.98 9.73 -9.95
N ALA A 107 9.10 8.91 -9.36
CA ALA A 107 8.03 8.25 -10.11
C ALA A 107 7.15 9.29 -10.83
N GLU A 108 6.83 9.01 -12.09
CA GLU A 108 6.00 9.85 -12.96
C GLU A 108 4.55 9.36 -13.02
N PHE A 109 4.35 8.10 -12.68
CA PHE A 109 3.06 7.48 -12.38
C PHE A 109 3.26 6.33 -11.39
N LEU A 110 2.16 5.82 -10.87
CA LEU A 110 2.13 4.66 -9.99
C LEU A 110 1.37 3.52 -10.65
N MET A 111 1.72 2.29 -10.31
CA MET A 111 0.96 1.12 -10.67
C MET A 111 0.50 0.37 -9.41
N VAL A 112 -0.70 -0.19 -9.45
CA VAL A 112 -1.14 -1.19 -8.49
C VAL A 112 -1.37 -2.48 -9.24
N ILE A 113 -0.67 -3.54 -8.84
CA ILE A 113 -0.98 -4.91 -9.29
C ILE A 113 -1.61 -5.66 -8.14
N THR A 114 -2.83 -6.16 -8.29
CA THR A 114 -3.58 -6.76 -7.18
C THR A 114 -4.31 -8.04 -7.56
N ASN A 115 -4.64 -8.83 -6.55
CA ASN A 115 -5.58 -9.94 -6.63
C ASN A 115 -6.57 -9.84 -5.47
N ASP A 116 -7.79 -9.40 -5.79
CA ASP A 116 -8.85 -9.18 -4.79
C ASP A 116 -9.82 -10.37 -4.70
N ALA A 117 -9.50 -11.51 -5.33
CA ALA A 117 -10.36 -12.70 -5.33
C ALA A 117 -10.72 -13.20 -3.91
N TRP A 118 -9.84 -12.96 -2.94
CA TRP A 118 -10.04 -13.31 -1.52
C TRP A 118 -11.24 -12.62 -0.87
N TYR A 119 -11.65 -11.46 -1.39
CA TYR A 119 -12.83 -10.75 -0.90
C TYR A 119 -14.15 -11.25 -1.51
N GLY A 120 -14.09 -12.10 -2.54
CA GLY A 120 -15.26 -12.53 -3.29
C GLY A 120 -16.06 -11.35 -3.85
N THR A 121 -17.40 -11.41 -3.71
CA THR A 121 -18.33 -10.38 -4.21
C THR A 121 -18.74 -9.37 -3.13
N THR A 122 -17.91 -9.17 -2.11
CA THR A 122 -18.17 -8.22 -1.01
C THR A 122 -17.78 -6.79 -1.40
N SER A 123 -17.90 -5.84 -0.46
CA SER A 123 -17.43 -4.45 -0.64
C SER A 123 -15.91 -4.30 -0.57
N GLY A 124 -15.18 -5.35 -0.17
CA GLY A 124 -13.72 -5.31 0.01
C GLY A 124 -12.94 -4.75 -1.20
N PRO A 125 -13.19 -5.21 -2.44
CA PRO A 125 -12.47 -4.71 -3.62
C PRO A 125 -12.72 -3.22 -3.90
N GLU A 126 -13.93 -2.71 -3.64
CA GLU A 126 -14.24 -1.27 -3.79
C GLU A 126 -13.58 -0.42 -2.71
N GLN A 127 -13.51 -0.91 -1.47
CA GLN A 127 -12.75 -0.25 -0.41
C GLN A 127 -11.25 -0.24 -0.74
N HIS A 128 -10.72 -1.34 -1.29
CA HIS A 128 -9.34 -1.43 -1.74
C HIS A 128 -9.04 -0.46 -2.89
N LEU A 129 -9.92 -0.37 -3.90
CA LEU A 129 -9.84 0.63 -4.96
C LEU A 129 -9.82 2.06 -4.41
N SER A 130 -10.61 2.34 -3.37
CA SER A 130 -10.65 3.67 -2.75
C SER A 130 -9.29 4.09 -2.18
N HIS A 131 -8.49 3.13 -1.66
CA HIS A 131 -7.12 3.42 -1.23
C HIS A 131 -6.23 3.84 -2.41
N ALA A 132 -6.32 3.17 -3.55
CA ALA A 132 -5.60 3.58 -4.76
C ALA A 132 -5.98 5.02 -5.19
N VAL A 133 -7.25 5.41 -5.06
CA VAL A 133 -7.69 6.80 -5.30
C VAL A 133 -6.96 7.78 -4.38
N PHE A 134 -6.90 7.50 -3.08
CA PHE A 134 -6.15 8.33 -2.15
C PHE A 134 -4.66 8.42 -2.50
N ARG A 135 -4.02 7.33 -2.94
CA ARG A 135 -2.61 7.35 -3.35
C ARG A 135 -2.36 8.27 -4.54
N ALA A 136 -3.25 8.26 -5.54
CA ALA A 136 -3.16 9.17 -6.69
C ALA A 136 -3.25 10.64 -6.25
N VAL A 137 -4.22 10.99 -5.40
CA VAL A 137 -4.42 12.35 -4.87
C VAL A 137 -3.25 12.82 -3.99
N GLU A 138 -2.84 11.97 -3.04
CA GLU A 138 -1.77 12.30 -2.09
C GLU A 138 -0.44 12.55 -2.79
N THR A 139 -0.12 11.76 -3.80
CA THR A 139 1.13 11.89 -4.58
C THR A 139 1.02 12.90 -5.71
N GLY A 140 -0.20 13.22 -6.16
CA GLY A 140 -0.44 14.03 -7.34
C GLY A 140 0.08 13.35 -8.62
N LEU A 141 0.09 12.02 -8.64
CA LEU A 141 0.52 11.18 -9.76
C LEU A 141 -0.67 10.38 -10.30
N PRO A 142 -0.71 10.07 -11.60
CA PRO A 142 -1.64 9.10 -12.14
C PRO A 142 -1.33 7.71 -11.57
N LEU A 143 -2.36 6.89 -11.40
CA LEU A 143 -2.23 5.53 -10.91
C LEU A 143 -2.95 4.55 -11.83
N LEU A 144 -2.22 3.61 -12.40
CA LEU A 144 -2.76 2.52 -13.21
C LEU A 144 -2.97 1.28 -12.35
N ARG A 145 -4.21 0.83 -12.19
CA ARG A 145 -4.56 -0.38 -11.43
C ARG A 145 -4.82 -1.54 -12.40
N SER A 146 -4.14 -2.66 -12.18
CA SER A 146 -4.37 -3.93 -12.86
C SER A 146 -4.70 -5.00 -11.82
N GLY A 147 -5.87 -5.61 -11.95
CA GLY A 147 -6.44 -6.41 -10.88
C GLY A 147 -7.00 -7.75 -11.36
N ASN A 148 -6.68 -8.83 -10.64
CA ASN A 148 -7.37 -10.11 -10.75
C ASN A 148 -8.60 -10.11 -9.81
N ASN A 149 -9.79 -10.37 -10.35
CA ASN A 149 -11.08 -10.20 -9.64
C ASN A 149 -11.18 -8.85 -8.88
N SER A 150 -10.71 -7.79 -9.52
CA SER A 150 -10.66 -6.42 -9.00
C SER A 150 -10.89 -5.44 -10.14
N ASP A 151 -11.28 -4.20 -9.84
CA ASP A 151 -11.36 -3.17 -10.87
C ASP A 151 -9.96 -2.92 -11.46
N SER A 152 -9.88 -2.98 -12.79
CA SER A 152 -8.74 -2.46 -13.55
C SER A 152 -9.14 -1.12 -14.15
N CYS A 153 -8.38 -0.07 -13.84
CA CYS A 153 -8.69 1.32 -14.19
C CYS A 153 -7.45 2.21 -14.17
N LEU A 154 -7.55 3.36 -14.82
CA LEU A 154 -6.65 4.49 -14.61
C LEU A 154 -7.32 5.47 -13.64
N ILE A 155 -6.53 5.98 -12.70
CA ILE A 155 -6.92 7.00 -11.73
C ILE A 155 -6.05 8.22 -12.00
N LEU A 156 -6.67 9.38 -12.18
CA LEU A 156 -5.97 10.63 -12.43
C LEU A 156 -5.47 11.27 -11.12
N PRO A 157 -4.51 12.22 -11.19
CA PRO A 157 -3.95 12.89 -10.01
C PRO A 157 -4.95 13.60 -9.09
N ASP A 158 -6.14 13.92 -9.58
CA ASP A 158 -7.23 14.54 -8.80
C ASP A 158 -8.16 13.51 -8.14
N GLY A 159 -7.90 12.21 -8.35
CA GLY A 159 -8.71 11.10 -7.85
C GLY A 159 -9.80 10.64 -8.82
N THR A 160 -9.93 11.25 -9.99
CA THR A 160 -10.91 10.82 -11.00
C THR A 160 -10.57 9.41 -11.48
N VAL A 161 -11.47 8.46 -11.24
CA VAL A 161 -11.39 7.11 -11.82
C VAL A 161 -11.94 7.18 -13.23
N THR A 162 -11.12 6.86 -14.23
CA THR A 162 -11.53 6.83 -15.64
C THR A 162 -12.38 5.59 -15.95
N GLU A 163 -12.45 5.17 -17.21
CA GLU A 163 -13.12 3.93 -17.59
C GLU A 163 -12.53 2.71 -16.86
N ARG A 164 -13.41 1.91 -16.24
CA ARG A 164 -13.06 0.62 -15.65
C ARG A 164 -13.21 -0.47 -16.71
N LEU A 165 -12.40 -1.52 -16.64
CA LEU A 165 -12.63 -2.72 -17.44
C LEU A 165 -13.93 -3.40 -17.01
N ILE A 166 -15.01 -3.12 -17.73
CA ILE A 166 -16.35 -3.68 -17.52
C ILE A 166 -16.81 -4.29 -18.84
N ARG A 167 -17.44 -5.47 -18.78
CA ARG A 167 -18.05 -6.11 -19.95
C ARG A 167 -19.44 -6.61 -19.58
N ASP A 168 -20.43 -6.30 -20.41
CA ASP A 168 -21.83 -6.70 -20.22
C ASP A 168 -22.39 -6.33 -18.82
N GLY A 169 -21.98 -5.17 -18.30
CA GLY A 169 -22.35 -4.70 -16.96
C GLY A 169 -21.67 -5.45 -15.80
N GLN A 170 -20.77 -6.39 -16.08
CA GLN A 170 -20.03 -7.16 -15.09
C GLN A 170 -18.64 -6.54 -14.86
N ARG A 171 -18.25 -6.44 -13.58
CA ARG A 171 -16.94 -5.91 -13.16
C ARG A 171 -15.84 -6.97 -13.14
N PHE A 172 -16.17 -8.21 -12.78
CA PHE A 172 -15.20 -9.31 -12.72
C PHE A 172 -15.18 -10.06 -14.03
N VAL A 173 -14.41 -9.55 -14.98
CA VAL A 173 -14.37 -10.06 -16.35
C VAL A 173 -12.94 -10.34 -16.77
N ARG A 174 -12.77 -11.38 -17.61
CA ARG A 174 -11.51 -11.61 -18.30
C ARG A 174 -11.42 -10.67 -19.49
N GLY A 175 -10.37 -9.84 -19.54
CA GLY A 175 -10.17 -8.91 -20.64
C GLY A 175 -8.88 -8.13 -20.52
N THR A 176 -8.71 -7.20 -21.45
CA THR A 176 -7.59 -6.26 -21.49
C THR A 176 -8.15 -4.88 -21.80
N GLN A 177 -7.64 -3.85 -21.13
CA GLN A 177 -7.96 -2.46 -21.42
C GLN A 177 -6.67 -1.69 -21.69
N ARG A 178 -6.74 -0.70 -22.58
CA ARG A 178 -5.64 0.22 -22.87
C ARG A 178 -5.98 1.58 -22.31
N TYR A 179 -4.99 2.22 -21.69
CA TYR A 179 -5.11 3.54 -21.10
C TYR A 179 -4.00 4.43 -21.64
N GLN A 180 -4.32 5.70 -21.86
CA GLN A 180 -3.31 6.74 -22.08
C GLN A 180 -2.97 7.35 -20.72
N VAL A 181 -1.80 7.02 -20.20
CA VAL A 181 -1.37 7.47 -18.87
C VAL A 181 -0.63 8.81 -19.01
N PRO A 182 -1.16 9.92 -18.45
CA PRO A 182 -0.47 11.20 -18.54
C PRO A 182 0.74 11.22 -17.59
N LEU A 183 1.95 11.08 -18.12
CA LEU A 183 3.16 11.09 -17.27
C LEU A 183 3.34 12.46 -16.59
N VAL A 184 3.57 12.44 -15.28
CA VAL A 184 3.73 13.66 -14.48
C VAL A 184 5.18 13.79 -14.02
N ARG A 185 5.93 14.69 -14.68
CA ARG A 185 7.27 15.11 -14.23
C ARG A 185 7.14 16.31 -13.32
N ARG A 186 7.12 16.06 -12.01
CA ARG A 186 7.00 17.14 -11.01
C ARG A 186 8.36 17.68 -10.60
N GLU A 187 8.55 18.99 -10.77
CA GLU A 187 9.65 19.71 -10.13
C GLU A 187 9.43 19.84 -8.61
N GLN A 188 8.16 19.87 -8.17
CA GLN A 188 7.78 19.97 -6.77
C GLN A 188 6.80 18.86 -6.36
N LEU A 189 7.19 18.14 -5.29
CA LEU A 189 6.36 17.16 -4.62
C LEU A 189 5.12 17.82 -4.01
N THR A 190 4.03 17.06 -3.88
CA THR A 190 2.86 17.52 -3.13
C THR A 190 3.26 17.80 -1.68
N HIS A 191 2.47 18.63 -1.00
CA HIS A 191 2.71 18.96 0.40
C HIS A 191 2.70 17.71 1.29
N TYR A 192 1.79 16.76 1.01
CA TYR A 192 1.72 15.48 1.72
C TYR A 192 2.99 14.66 1.53
N VAL A 193 3.46 14.47 0.29
CA VAL A 193 4.69 13.70 0.04
C VAL A 193 5.90 14.37 0.69
N ARG A 194 5.97 15.70 0.66
CA ARG A 194 7.10 16.45 1.22
C ARG A 194 7.19 16.39 2.75
N TYR A 195 6.06 16.56 3.44
CA TYR A 195 6.06 16.76 4.89
C TYR A 195 5.35 15.64 5.67
N GLY A 196 4.75 14.67 4.98
CA GLY A 196 3.96 13.62 5.59
C GLY A 196 2.68 14.15 6.27
N PRO A 197 2.09 13.36 7.19
CA PRO A 197 0.84 13.69 7.86
C PRO A 197 0.99 14.66 9.04
N TRP A 198 1.94 15.62 8.99
CA TRP A 198 2.22 16.52 10.11
C TRP A 198 0.99 17.32 10.58
N PHE A 199 0.10 17.69 9.65
CA PHE A 199 -1.12 18.40 9.98
C PHE A 199 -2.03 17.56 10.89
N LEU A 200 -2.13 16.25 10.62
CA LEU A 200 -2.88 15.32 11.47
C LEU A 200 -2.24 15.20 12.86
N HIS A 201 -0.92 15.14 12.94
CA HIS A 201 -0.21 15.12 14.23
C HIS A 201 -0.41 16.41 15.02
N ALA A 202 -0.37 17.57 14.36
CA ALA A 202 -0.64 18.86 14.99
C ALA A 202 -2.07 18.94 15.53
N MET A 203 -3.07 18.51 14.75
CA MET A 203 -4.46 18.46 15.19
C MET A 203 -4.65 17.50 16.37
N ALA A 204 -4.06 16.30 16.32
CA ALA A 204 -4.12 15.34 17.41
C ALA A 204 -3.51 15.88 18.69
N PHE A 205 -2.37 16.58 18.59
CA PHE A 205 -1.72 17.23 19.72
C PHE A 205 -2.59 18.34 20.33
N LEU A 206 -3.13 19.25 19.51
CA LEU A 206 -4.01 20.33 19.99
C LEU A 206 -5.31 19.78 20.58
N GLY A 207 -5.89 18.75 19.97
CA GLY A 207 -7.05 18.03 20.49
C GLY A 207 -6.76 17.43 21.86
N GLY A 208 -5.66 16.68 22.00
CA GLY A 208 -5.22 16.11 23.27
C GLY A 208 -4.98 17.16 24.34
N LEU A 209 -4.32 18.27 23.99
CA LEU A 209 -4.07 19.39 24.90
C LEU A 209 -5.39 20.02 25.38
N SER A 210 -6.36 20.22 24.50
CA SER A 210 -7.66 20.79 24.89
C SER A 210 -8.43 19.87 25.85
N ILE A 211 -8.42 18.56 25.61
CA ILE A 211 -9.01 17.56 26.52
C ILE A 211 -8.31 17.59 27.88
N ALA A 212 -6.98 17.65 27.89
CA ALA A 212 -6.20 17.71 29.13
C ALA A 212 -6.52 18.98 29.94
N VAL A 213 -6.58 20.16 29.30
CA VAL A 213 -6.95 21.41 29.96
C VAL A 213 -8.36 21.34 30.56
N CYS A 214 -9.33 20.78 29.82
CA CYS A 214 -10.69 20.59 30.32
C CYS A 214 -10.74 19.63 31.52
N ALA A 215 -9.97 18.53 31.48
CA ALA A 215 -9.89 17.57 32.58
C ALA A 215 -9.30 18.21 33.84
N VAL A 216 -8.20 18.97 33.71
CA VAL A 216 -7.57 19.69 34.84
C VAL A 216 -8.54 20.70 35.44
N ARG A 217 -9.23 21.51 34.61
CA ARG A 217 -10.22 22.48 35.09
C ARG A 217 -11.37 21.82 35.87
N LYS A 218 -11.87 20.68 35.39
CA LYS A 218 -12.94 19.92 36.06
C LYS A 218 -12.48 19.31 37.38
N LEU A 219 -11.25 18.80 37.43
CA LEU A 219 -10.65 18.27 38.65
C LEU A 219 -10.44 19.40 39.68
N SER A 220 -9.90 20.54 39.25
CA SER A 220 -9.71 21.69 40.14
C SER A 220 -11.05 22.23 40.66
N SER A 221 -12.10 22.31 39.82
CA SER A 221 -13.42 22.75 40.28
C SER A 221 -14.01 21.79 41.31
N ASN A 222 -13.84 20.49 41.12
CA ASN A 222 -14.33 19.48 42.05
C ASN A 222 -13.60 19.54 43.40
N LEU A 223 -12.27 19.73 43.38
CA LEU A 223 -11.46 19.91 44.61
C LEU A 223 -11.91 21.15 45.38
N THR A 224 -12.09 22.29 44.71
CA THR A 224 -12.59 23.50 45.37
C THR A 224 -14.01 23.36 45.92
N LEU A 225 -14.82 22.45 45.36
CA LEU A 225 -16.16 22.16 45.86
C LEU A 225 -16.09 21.32 47.15
N ILE A 226 -15.21 20.32 47.19
CA ILE A 226 -14.96 19.47 48.36
C ILE A 226 -14.46 20.32 49.53
N GLU A 227 -13.45 21.17 49.32
CA GLU A 227 -12.91 22.05 50.36
C GLU A 227 -13.97 22.98 50.96
N ARG A 228 -14.95 23.45 50.15
CA ARG A 228 -16.05 24.29 50.63
C ARG A 228 -17.10 23.52 51.43
N VAL A 229 -17.32 22.24 51.12
CA VAL A 229 -18.24 21.38 51.86
C VAL A 229 -17.63 20.97 53.20
N GLU A 230 -16.32 20.71 53.26
CA GLU A 230 -15.63 20.38 54.52
C GLU A 230 -15.50 21.57 55.48
N ALA A 231 -15.55 22.81 54.97
CA ALA A 231 -15.45 24.03 55.77
C ALA A 231 -16.78 24.55 56.33
N ALA A 232 -17.92 23.92 56.01
CA ALA A 232 -19.27 24.30 56.41
C ALA A 232 -19.84 23.36 57.49
#